data_AF-A0A5E6NLA2-F1
#
_entry.id   AF-A0A5E6NLA2-F1
#
_cell.length_a   1.000
_cell.length_b   1.000
_cell.length_c   1.000
_cell.angle_alpha   90.00
_cell.angle_beta   90.00
_cell.angle_gamma   90.00
#
_symmetry.space_group_name_H-M   'P 1'
#
loop_
_entity.id
_entity.type
_entity.pdbx_description
1 polymer ?
#
loop_
_entity_poly.entity_id
_entity_poly.type
_entity_poly.pdbx_seq_one_letter_code
_entity_poly.pdbx_strand_id
1 'polypeptide(L)'
;QDTDAVELSAIASGTGGFVIVGELTNDEYSHSISNAGDVNGDGLDDLIVGNEESNINGKPNAGKSYVVFGKKDNTNAIELSDIVAGKGGFVINGESEDDYSSFSISSAGDVNGDGLDDLIVGAYSADPSGKRSAGKSYVVFGKKDNTNAIELSAITTGTSTDGFLSMASQRVIGVATQSPVQVM
;
A
#
# COMPACT_ATOMS: atom_id res chain seq x y z
N GLN A 1 3.94 -1.00 33.52
CA GLN A 1 2.92 -1.02 32.45
C GLN A 1 1.82 -0.11 32.90
N ASP A 2 1.36 0.76 32.01
CA ASP A 2 0.18 1.57 32.26
C ASP A 2 -1.04 0.63 32.32
N THR A 3 -1.81 0.71 33.40
CA THR A 3 -2.95 -0.18 33.66
C THR A 3 -4.29 0.51 33.45
N ASP A 4 -4.25 1.78 33.04
CA ASP A 4 -5.44 2.57 32.82
C ASP A 4 -6.12 2.13 31.51
N ALA A 5 -7.45 2.08 31.53
CA ALA A 5 -8.23 1.69 30.37
C ALA A 5 -8.05 2.72 29.24
N VAL A 6 -7.86 2.23 28.02
CA VAL A 6 -7.84 3.08 26.82
C VAL A 6 -9.27 3.41 26.43
N GLU A 7 -9.68 4.64 26.67
CA GLU A 7 -11.01 5.14 26.31
C GLU A 7 -11.04 5.55 24.84
N LEU A 8 -11.86 4.88 24.02
CA LEU A 8 -11.99 5.22 22.59
C LEU A 8 -12.53 6.64 22.37
N SER A 9 -13.33 7.15 23.29
CA SER A 9 -13.79 8.55 23.28
C SER A 9 -12.65 9.54 23.52
N ALA A 10 -11.64 9.16 24.32
CA ALA A 10 -10.43 9.96 24.52
C ALA A 10 -9.58 9.98 23.25
N ILE A 11 -9.44 8.84 22.55
CA ILE A 11 -8.77 8.75 21.24
C ILE A 11 -9.49 9.63 20.21
N ALA A 12 -10.83 9.56 20.15
CA ALA A 12 -11.62 10.42 19.27
C ALA A 12 -11.45 11.92 19.58
N SER A 13 -11.10 12.26 20.82
CA SER A 13 -10.74 13.62 21.24
C SER A 13 -9.24 13.95 21.13
N GLY A 14 -8.44 13.07 20.52
CA GLY A 14 -7.00 13.28 20.27
C GLY A 14 -6.08 12.95 21.46
N THR A 15 -6.54 12.17 22.43
CA THR A 15 -5.76 11.76 23.61
C THR A 15 -5.39 10.28 23.52
N GLY A 16 -4.10 9.97 23.62
CA GLY A 16 -3.59 8.59 23.66
C GLY A 16 -3.54 7.86 22.31
N GLY A 17 -3.97 8.51 21.22
CA GLY A 17 -3.96 7.98 19.86
C GLY A 17 -4.71 8.91 18.90
N PHE A 18 -4.94 8.45 17.68
CA PHE A 18 -5.69 9.19 16.65
C PHE A 18 -6.72 8.29 15.96
N VAL A 19 -7.70 8.92 15.31
CA VAL A 19 -8.71 8.25 14.48
C VAL A 19 -8.25 8.27 13.02
N ILE A 20 -8.50 7.20 12.28
CA ILE A 20 -8.41 7.18 10.81
C ILE A 20 -9.84 7.24 10.27
N VAL A 21 -10.11 8.22 9.41
CA VAL A 21 -11.42 8.49 8.84
C VAL A 21 -11.40 8.12 7.35
N GLY A 22 -12.41 7.36 6.92
CA GLY A 22 -12.55 6.88 5.54
C GLY A 22 -12.58 8.00 4.50
N GLU A 23 -12.24 7.67 3.25
CA GLU A 23 -12.18 8.67 2.16
C GLU A 23 -13.57 9.21 1.78
N LEU A 24 -14.59 8.36 1.79
CA LEU A 24 -15.93 8.67 1.30
C LEU A 24 -17.01 8.53 2.39
N THR A 25 -18.09 9.28 2.23
CA THR A 25 -19.28 9.11 3.08
C THR A 25 -19.98 7.79 2.75
N ASN A 26 -20.31 7.01 3.78
CA ASN A 26 -20.87 5.65 3.67
C ASN A 26 -19.92 4.62 3.04
N ASP A 27 -18.61 4.82 3.20
CA ASP A 27 -17.61 3.76 3.00
C ASP A 27 -17.78 2.75 4.15
N GLU A 28 -18.83 1.91 4.09
CA GLU A 28 -19.21 0.94 5.13
C GLU A 28 -18.37 -0.35 5.11
N TYR A 29 -17.30 -0.39 4.31
CA TYR A 29 -16.64 -1.62 3.91
C TYR A 29 -15.55 -2.09 4.88
N SER A 30 -15.19 -3.37 4.76
CA SER A 30 -14.11 -3.98 5.53
C SER A 30 -12.81 -3.24 5.27
N HIS A 31 -12.22 -2.72 6.33
CA HIS A 31 -10.87 -2.23 6.29
C HIS A 31 -9.94 -3.29 6.86
N SER A 32 -9.06 -3.84 6.02
CA SER A 32 -7.88 -4.53 6.53
C SER A 32 -6.90 -3.47 7.02
N ILE A 33 -6.25 -3.71 8.16
CA ILE A 33 -5.24 -2.80 8.71
C ILE A 33 -4.03 -3.62 9.12
N SER A 34 -2.84 -3.14 8.75
CA SER A 34 -1.57 -3.72 9.18
C SER A 34 -0.54 -2.62 9.49
N ASN A 35 0.45 -2.97 10.30
CA ASN A 35 1.72 -2.23 10.33
C ASN A 35 2.40 -2.35 8.96
N ALA A 36 3.02 -1.26 8.52
CA ALA A 36 3.73 -1.14 7.25
C ALA A 36 5.27 -1.15 7.41
N GLY A 37 5.79 -0.89 8.61
CA GLY A 37 7.21 -0.57 8.83
C GLY A 37 7.50 0.90 8.48
N ASP A 38 8.77 1.29 8.42
CA ASP A 38 9.19 2.64 8.03
C ASP A 38 9.35 2.71 6.50
N VAL A 39 8.24 2.91 5.79
CA VAL A 39 8.21 2.84 4.31
C VAL A 39 8.68 4.13 3.66
N ASN A 40 8.80 5.21 4.44
CA ASN A 40 9.27 6.51 3.98
C ASN A 40 10.67 6.87 4.50
N GLY A 41 11.22 6.10 5.44
CA GLY A 41 12.57 6.26 5.98
C GLY A 41 12.71 7.48 6.90
N ASP A 42 11.65 7.86 7.62
CA ASP A 42 11.66 8.97 8.58
C ASP A 42 11.93 8.53 10.04
N GLY A 43 12.04 7.22 10.25
CA GLY A 43 12.30 6.57 11.53
C GLY A 43 11.05 6.32 12.38
N LEU A 44 9.85 6.45 11.81
CA LEU A 44 8.59 6.09 12.43
C LEU A 44 7.92 4.97 11.64
N ASP A 45 7.37 3.99 12.36
CA ASP A 45 6.54 2.97 11.73
C ASP A 45 5.27 3.59 11.14
N ASP A 46 4.97 3.19 9.91
CA ASP A 46 3.80 3.55 9.13
C ASP A 46 2.70 2.49 9.28
N LEU A 47 1.51 2.82 8.76
CA LEU A 47 0.37 1.90 8.68
C LEU A 47 -0.07 1.73 7.22
N ILE A 48 -0.71 0.59 6.94
CA ILE A 48 -1.45 0.40 5.69
C ILE A 48 -2.90 0.02 6.01
N VAL A 49 -3.82 0.69 5.31
CA VAL A 49 -5.27 0.51 5.43
C VAL A 49 -5.81 0.09 4.07
N GLY A 50 -6.51 -1.04 4.00
CA GLY A 50 -7.13 -1.55 2.79
C GLY A 50 -8.61 -1.16 2.69
N ASN A 51 -9.11 -1.06 1.47
CA ASN A 51 -10.51 -1.02 1.12
C ASN A 51 -10.66 -1.83 -0.17
N GLU A 52 -11.00 -3.11 -0.06
CA GLU A 52 -11.05 -4.03 -1.19
C GLU A 52 -12.21 -3.80 -2.16
N GLU A 53 -13.26 -3.08 -1.74
CA GLU A 53 -14.44 -2.78 -2.57
C GLU A 53 -14.35 -1.41 -3.25
N SER A 54 -13.22 -0.71 -3.11
CA SER A 54 -13.02 0.59 -3.75
C SER A 54 -13.14 0.54 -5.27
N ASN A 55 -13.91 1.49 -5.81
CA ASN A 55 -14.08 1.71 -7.23
C ASN A 55 -13.00 2.66 -7.77
N ILE A 56 -12.14 2.18 -8.66
CA ILE A 56 -10.97 2.93 -9.15
C ILE A 56 -11.09 3.23 -10.63
N ASN A 57 -11.18 4.52 -11.00
CA ASN A 57 -11.21 4.95 -12.40
C ASN A 57 -12.25 4.20 -13.26
N GLY A 58 -13.42 3.90 -12.70
CA GLY A 58 -14.48 3.15 -13.36
C GLY A 58 -14.37 1.62 -13.27
N LYS A 59 -13.39 1.08 -12.53
CA LYS A 59 -13.23 -0.36 -12.24
C LYS A 59 -13.87 -0.67 -10.88
N PRO A 60 -15.03 -1.34 -10.84
CA PRO A 60 -15.65 -1.69 -9.57
C PRO A 60 -14.83 -2.73 -8.82
N ASN A 61 -14.79 -2.64 -7.48
CA ASN A 61 -14.12 -3.64 -6.61
C ASN A 61 -12.65 -3.92 -6.97
N ALA A 62 -11.96 -2.96 -7.58
CA ALA A 62 -10.54 -3.12 -7.88
C ALA A 62 -9.71 -3.12 -6.59
N GLY A 63 -10.21 -2.43 -5.56
CA GLY A 63 -9.56 -2.27 -4.28
C GLY A 63 -8.56 -1.12 -4.26
N LYS A 64 -8.37 -0.55 -3.08
CA LYS A 64 -7.45 0.55 -2.80
C LYS A 64 -6.79 0.32 -1.46
N SER A 65 -5.49 0.58 -1.37
CA SER A 65 -4.81 0.70 -0.08
C SER A 65 -4.31 2.13 0.13
N TYR A 66 -4.26 2.53 1.38
CA TYR A 66 -3.73 3.80 1.85
C TYR A 66 -2.57 3.50 2.77
N VAL A 67 -1.39 3.93 2.38
CA VAL A 67 -0.23 3.96 3.27
C VAL A 67 -0.29 5.27 4.03
N VAL A 68 -0.28 5.19 5.35
CA VAL A 68 -0.42 6.30 6.27
C VAL A 68 0.90 6.46 7.00
N PHE A 69 1.58 7.58 6.77
CA PHE A 69 2.86 7.83 7.40
C PHE A 69 2.72 8.06 8.91
N GLY A 70 3.64 7.45 9.65
CA GLY A 70 3.81 7.66 11.07
C GLY A 70 4.02 9.14 11.38
N LYS A 71 3.49 9.60 12.51
CA LYS A 71 3.69 10.96 12.99
C LYS A 71 3.85 10.97 14.50
N LYS A 72 4.64 11.92 15.00
CA LYS A 72 4.83 12.13 16.45
C LYS A 72 3.65 12.84 17.11
N ASP A 73 2.87 13.57 16.31
CA ASP A 73 1.70 14.30 16.78
C ASP A 73 0.44 13.46 16.59
N ASN A 74 -0.17 13.04 17.70
CA ASN A 74 -1.35 12.18 17.75
C ASN A 74 -2.66 12.95 17.93
N THR A 75 -2.66 14.28 17.83
CA THR A 75 -3.81 15.10 18.24
C THR A 75 -4.92 15.21 17.20
N ASN A 76 -4.59 15.06 15.91
CA ASN A 76 -5.55 15.18 14.81
C ASN A 76 -5.84 13.82 14.15
N ALA A 77 -7.11 13.63 13.80
CA ALA A 77 -7.54 12.52 12.94
C ALA A 77 -6.77 12.53 11.62
N ILE A 78 -6.62 11.34 11.04
CA ILE A 78 -6.05 11.12 9.72
C ILE A 78 -7.22 10.91 8.76
N GLU A 79 -7.38 11.83 7.84
CA GLU A 79 -8.38 11.72 6.77
C GLU A 79 -7.76 10.97 5.59
N LEU A 80 -8.32 9.83 5.18
CA LEU A 80 -7.81 9.10 4.00
C LEU A 80 -7.93 9.93 2.71
N SER A 81 -8.83 10.92 2.69
CA SER A 81 -8.91 11.91 1.61
C SER A 81 -7.68 12.82 1.52
N ASP A 82 -6.98 13.10 2.63
CA ASP A 82 -5.71 13.83 2.61
C ASP A 82 -4.57 12.96 2.02
N ILE A 83 -4.59 11.64 2.27
CA ILE A 83 -3.66 10.70 1.65
C ILE A 83 -3.82 10.69 0.13
N VAL A 84 -5.07 10.68 -0.35
CA VAL A 84 -5.41 10.79 -1.78
C VAL A 84 -4.94 12.12 -2.37
N ALA A 85 -4.95 13.19 -1.57
CA ALA A 85 -4.40 14.50 -1.94
C ALA A 85 -2.87 14.60 -1.81
N GLY A 86 -2.18 13.50 -1.52
CA GLY A 86 -0.71 13.44 -1.43
C GLY A 86 -0.16 14.04 -0.13
N LYS A 87 -0.89 13.95 0.99
CA LYS A 87 -0.44 14.41 2.30
C LYS A 87 -0.40 13.27 3.30
N GLY A 88 0.73 13.11 3.99
CA GLY A 88 0.83 12.18 5.12
C GLY A 88 0.81 10.70 4.73
N GLY A 89 1.14 10.38 3.48
CA GLY A 89 1.08 9.02 2.96
C GLY A 89 0.80 8.98 1.46
N PHE A 90 0.66 7.77 0.89
CA PHE A 90 0.35 7.54 -0.53
C PHE A 90 -0.69 6.43 -0.74
N VAL A 91 -1.24 6.37 -1.95
CA VAL A 91 -2.28 5.40 -2.34
C VAL A 91 -1.69 4.29 -3.21
N ILE A 92 -2.21 3.07 -3.06
CA ILE A 92 -1.99 1.93 -3.96
C ILE A 92 -3.34 1.56 -4.58
N ASN A 93 -3.44 1.65 -5.91
CA ASN A 93 -4.65 1.40 -6.68
C ASN A 93 -4.64 0.00 -7.30
N GLY A 94 -5.77 -0.72 -7.16
CA GLY A 94 -6.00 -2.04 -7.72
C GLY A 94 -5.84 -2.13 -9.24
N GLU A 95 -5.52 -3.34 -9.72
CA GLU A 95 -5.25 -3.58 -11.14
C GLU A 95 -6.53 -3.60 -12.00
N SER A 96 -7.44 -4.53 -11.74
CA SER A 96 -8.65 -4.76 -12.55
C SER A 96 -9.91 -4.75 -11.71
N GLU A 97 -11.06 -4.66 -12.37
CA GLU A 97 -12.36 -4.85 -11.71
C GLU A 97 -12.46 -6.24 -11.05
N ASP A 98 -13.15 -6.32 -9.92
CA ASP A 98 -13.40 -7.55 -9.17
C ASP A 98 -12.13 -8.34 -8.76
N ASP A 99 -10.96 -7.70 -8.75
CA ASP A 99 -9.70 -8.28 -8.25
C ASP A 99 -9.65 -8.28 -6.72
N TYR A 100 -10.40 -7.39 -6.06
CA TYR A 100 -10.45 -7.18 -4.61
C TYR A 100 -9.05 -7.09 -4.00
N SER A 101 -8.20 -6.23 -4.59
CA SER A 101 -6.89 -5.94 -3.99
C SER A 101 -7.07 -5.32 -2.60
N SER A 102 -6.07 -5.47 -1.73
CA SER A 102 -6.12 -4.99 -0.34
C SER A 102 -6.92 -5.85 0.64
N PHE A 103 -7.48 -6.99 0.21
CA PHE A 103 -8.08 -7.97 1.12
C PHE A 103 -7.06 -8.52 2.14
N SER A 104 -5.81 -8.68 1.72
CA SER A 104 -4.68 -9.04 2.57
C SER A 104 -3.53 -8.07 2.32
N ILE A 105 -3.10 -7.39 3.38
CA ILE A 105 -1.99 -6.43 3.36
C ILE A 105 -1.05 -6.70 4.53
N SER A 106 0.25 -6.50 4.32
CA SER A 106 1.28 -6.66 5.35
C SER A 106 2.55 -5.89 4.98
N SER A 107 3.34 -5.53 5.99
CA SER A 107 4.76 -5.22 5.77
C SER A 107 5.50 -6.45 5.22
N ALA A 108 6.49 -6.19 4.38
CA ALA A 108 7.43 -7.16 3.82
C ALA A 108 8.86 -6.96 4.32
N GLY A 109 9.12 -5.87 5.06
CA GLY A 109 10.45 -5.34 5.33
C GLY A 109 11.13 -4.80 4.07
N ASP A 110 12.37 -4.32 4.17
CA ASP A 110 13.18 -3.91 3.02
C ASP A 110 13.61 -5.12 2.16
N VAL A 111 12.84 -5.45 1.11
CA VAL A 111 13.12 -6.60 0.24
C VAL A 111 14.01 -6.24 -0.95
N ASN A 112 14.12 -4.96 -1.28
CA ASN A 112 14.91 -4.49 -2.42
C ASN A 112 16.31 -3.96 -2.02
N GLY A 113 16.56 -3.77 -0.72
CA GLY A 113 17.82 -3.31 -0.14
C GLY A 113 18.04 -1.79 -0.23
N ASP A 114 16.99 -0.99 -0.38
CA ASP A 114 17.08 0.47 -0.50
C ASP A 114 17.00 1.22 0.85
N GLY A 115 16.74 0.49 1.93
CA GLY A 115 16.64 1.00 3.28
C GLY A 115 15.25 1.52 3.66
N LEU A 116 14.22 1.27 2.86
CA LEU A 116 12.81 1.52 3.16
C LEU A 116 12.07 0.19 3.33
N ASP A 117 11.14 0.11 4.27
CA ASP A 117 10.31 -1.09 4.37
C ASP A 117 9.33 -1.16 3.18
N ASP A 118 9.17 -2.38 2.64
CA ASP A 118 8.28 -2.68 1.53
C ASP A 118 6.98 -3.31 2.02
N LEU A 119 6.00 -3.43 1.11
CA LEU A 119 4.66 -3.89 1.39
C LEU A 119 4.29 -5.08 0.53
N ILE A 120 3.45 -5.97 1.04
CA ILE A 120 2.76 -7.00 0.24
C ILE A 120 1.27 -6.69 0.19
N VAL A 121 0.72 -6.68 -1.03
CA VAL A 121 -0.71 -6.49 -1.30
C VAL A 121 -1.25 -7.72 -2.04
N GLY A 122 -2.29 -8.34 -1.50
CA GLY A 122 -3.00 -9.46 -2.11
C GLY A 122 -4.25 -9.00 -2.85
N ALA A 123 -4.45 -9.53 -4.07
CA ALA A 123 -5.67 -9.44 -4.86
C ALA A 123 -6.19 -10.86 -5.09
N TYR A 124 -7.06 -11.33 -4.18
CA TYR A 124 -7.38 -12.76 -4.08
C TYR A 124 -8.23 -13.28 -5.24
N SER A 125 -9.00 -12.40 -5.89
CA SER A 125 -9.92 -12.77 -6.97
C SER A 125 -9.31 -12.56 -8.36
N ALA A 126 -8.08 -12.06 -8.43
CA ALA A 126 -7.42 -11.78 -9.70
C ALA A 126 -7.24 -13.03 -10.58
N ASP A 127 -7.22 -12.80 -11.89
CA ASP A 127 -7.19 -13.83 -12.94
C ASP A 127 -5.82 -13.92 -13.68
N PRO A 128 -4.70 -14.24 -13.00
CA PRO A 128 -3.40 -14.30 -13.65
C PRO A 128 -3.37 -15.35 -14.76
N SER A 129 -2.89 -14.95 -15.95
CA SER A 129 -2.79 -15.82 -17.13
C SER A 129 -4.11 -16.53 -17.50
N GLY A 130 -5.25 -15.87 -17.24
CA GLY A 130 -6.59 -16.40 -17.52
C GLY A 130 -7.06 -17.49 -16.54
N LYS A 131 -6.36 -17.69 -15.41
CA LYS A 131 -6.77 -18.62 -14.36
C LYS A 131 -7.74 -17.91 -13.41
N ARG A 132 -9.01 -18.22 -13.54
CA ARG A 132 -10.08 -17.61 -12.73
C ARG A 132 -9.79 -17.69 -11.23
N SER A 133 -9.76 -16.54 -10.57
CA SER A 133 -9.58 -16.32 -9.13
C SER A 133 -8.40 -17.09 -8.56
N ALA A 134 -7.31 -17.20 -9.32
CA ALA A 134 -6.07 -17.80 -8.84
C ALA A 134 -5.28 -16.84 -7.93
N GLY A 135 -5.64 -15.56 -7.94
CA GLY A 135 -5.08 -14.52 -7.09
C GLY A 135 -3.74 -14.01 -7.58
N LYS A 136 -3.44 -12.75 -7.23
CA LYS A 136 -2.12 -12.13 -7.40
C LYS A 136 -1.64 -11.59 -6.06
N SER A 137 -0.32 -11.56 -5.90
CA SER A 137 0.34 -10.85 -4.82
C SER A 137 1.38 -9.92 -5.41
N TYR A 138 1.45 -8.72 -4.87
CA TYR A 138 2.38 -7.67 -5.29
C TYR A 138 3.28 -7.37 -4.13
N VAL A 139 4.58 -7.25 -4.39
CA VAL A 139 5.47 -6.49 -3.53
C VAL A 139 5.45 -5.06 -4.06
N VAL A 140 5.19 -4.11 -3.18
CA VAL A 140 5.15 -2.67 -3.48
C VAL A 140 6.25 -2.01 -2.66
N PHE A 141 7.12 -1.26 -3.31
CA PHE A 141 8.27 -0.67 -2.64
C PHE A 141 7.90 0.55 -1.80
N GLY A 142 8.59 0.68 -0.67
CA GLY A 142 8.58 1.90 0.13
C GLY A 142 9.04 3.10 -0.71
N LYS A 143 8.51 4.29 -0.40
CA LYS A 143 8.95 5.52 -1.07
C LYS A 143 8.69 6.76 -0.24
N LYS A 144 9.60 7.72 -0.39
CA LYS A 144 9.50 9.07 0.17
C LYS A 144 8.53 9.97 -0.59
N ASP A 145 8.45 9.79 -1.91
CA ASP A 145 7.58 10.59 -2.76
C ASP A 145 6.14 10.05 -2.71
N ASN A 146 5.24 10.88 -2.22
CA ASN A 146 3.85 10.53 -2.04
C ASN A 146 2.89 11.29 -2.98
N THR A 147 3.44 11.95 -4.01
CA THR A 147 2.65 12.77 -4.94
C THR A 147 1.83 11.98 -5.96
N ASN A 148 2.27 10.77 -6.30
CA ASN A 148 1.58 9.88 -7.23
C ASN A 148 1.17 8.58 -6.55
N ALA A 149 -0.05 8.12 -6.86
CA ALA A 149 -0.50 6.79 -6.49
C ALA A 149 0.34 5.72 -7.20
N ILE A 150 0.54 4.59 -6.52
CA ILE A 150 1.12 3.39 -7.11
C ILE A 150 0.00 2.63 -7.80
N GLU A 151 0.16 2.35 -9.08
CA GLU A 151 -0.82 1.61 -9.87
C GLU A 151 -0.37 0.15 -10.00
N LEU A 152 -1.09 -0.81 -9.39
CA LEU A 152 -0.76 -2.24 -9.52
C LEU A 152 -0.79 -2.70 -10.98
N SER A 153 -1.64 -2.05 -11.80
CA SER A 153 -1.66 -2.26 -13.24
C SER A 153 -0.33 -1.89 -13.93
N ALA A 154 0.34 -0.83 -13.50
CA ALA A 154 1.63 -0.41 -14.05
C ALA A 154 2.77 -1.35 -13.62
N ILE A 155 2.69 -1.93 -12.42
CA ILE A 155 3.59 -2.99 -11.96
C ILE A 155 3.40 -4.25 -12.83
N THR A 156 2.15 -4.66 -13.08
CA THR A 156 1.84 -5.81 -13.95
C THR A 156 2.34 -5.65 -15.38
N THR A 157 2.22 -4.45 -15.96
CA THR A 157 2.74 -4.17 -17.31
C THR A 157 4.24 -3.91 -17.36
N GLY A 158 4.93 -3.83 -16.21
CA GLY A 158 6.34 -3.50 -16.12
C GLY A 158 6.68 -2.06 -16.53
N THR A 159 5.69 -1.16 -16.49
CA THR A 159 5.86 0.27 -16.80
C THR A 159 6.13 1.12 -15.57
N SER A 160 5.96 0.56 -14.38
CA SER A 160 6.39 1.13 -13.09
C SER A 160 7.51 0.30 -12.48
N THR A 161 8.37 0.97 -11.71
CA THR A 161 9.42 0.37 -10.87
C THR A 161 9.04 0.35 -9.40
N ASP A 162 7.80 0.67 -9.05
CA ASP A 162 7.31 0.78 -7.66
C ASP A 162 7.06 -0.59 -7.01
N GLY A 163 7.51 -1.69 -7.62
CA GLY A 163 7.32 -3.03 -7.09
C GLY A 163 7.44 -4.13 -8.15
N PHE A 164 7.00 -5.34 -7.78
CA PHE A 164 6.96 -6.51 -8.66
C PHE A 164 5.87 -7.51 -8.24
N LEU A 165 5.49 -8.42 -9.15
CA LEU A 165 4.57 -9.51 -8.81
C LEU A 165 5.28 -10.62 -8.04
N SER A 166 4.76 -10.95 -6.87
CA SER A 166 5.11 -12.15 -6.12
C SER A 166 4.35 -13.35 -6.71
N MET A 167 4.73 -13.76 -7.92
CA MET A 167 4.29 -15.03 -8.49
C MET A 167 5.50 -15.95 -8.67
N ALA A 168 5.34 -17.23 -8.33
CA ALA A 168 6.39 -18.26 -8.38
C ALA A 168 6.96 -18.57 -9.78
N SER A 169 6.57 -17.84 -10.83
CA SER A 169 7.11 -18.04 -12.16
C SER A 169 6.80 -16.85 -13.07
N GLN A 170 7.61 -15.80 -12.97
CA GLN A 170 8.19 -15.13 -14.15
C GLN A 170 9.33 -14.21 -13.71
N ARG A 171 10.56 -14.54 -14.14
CA ARG A 171 11.73 -13.67 -14.03
C ARG A 171 11.41 -12.31 -14.64
N VAL A 172 11.53 -11.24 -13.87
CA VAL A 172 11.73 -9.90 -14.42
C VAL A 172 13.13 -9.88 -15.04
N ILE A 173 13.19 -9.87 -16.37
CA ILE A 173 14.43 -9.75 -17.13
C ILE A 173 14.84 -8.28 -17.12
N GLY A 174 15.63 -7.88 -16.13
CA GLY A 174 16.46 -6.69 -16.26
C GLY A 174 17.66 -7.03 -17.15
N VAL A 175 17.57 -6.78 -18.46
CA VAL A 175 18.75 -6.77 -19.32
C VAL A 175 19.54 -5.50 -18.98
N ALA A 176 20.47 -5.61 -18.03
CA ALA A 176 21.54 -4.63 -17.92
C ALA A 176 22.38 -4.75 -19.20
N THR A 177 22.25 -3.79 -20.11
CA THR A 177 23.19 -3.63 -21.22
C THR A 177 24.56 -3.31 -20.62
N GLN A 178 25.44 -4.29 -20.53
CA GLN A 178 26.84 -4.03 -20.23
C GLN A 178 27.43 -3.26 -21.43
N SER A 179 27.83 -2.01 -21.19
CA SER A 179 28.66 -1.26 -22.11
C SER A 179 29.95 -2.05 -22.38
N PRO A 180 30.38 -2.23 -23.64
CA PRO A 180 31.61 -2.94 -23.93
C PRO A 180 32.80 -2.14 -23.39
N VAL A 181 33.57 -2.77 -22.50
CA VAL A 181 34.89 -2.29 -22.09
C VAL A 181 35.79 -2.33 -23.32
N GLN A 182 36.15 -1.17 -23.84
CA GLN A 182 37.22 -1.04 -24.83
C GLN A 182 38.54 -1.24 -24.10
N VAL A 183 39.20 -2.38 -24.34
CA VAL A 183 40.58 -2.60 -23.89
C VAL A 183 41.50 -1.85 -24.86
N MET A 184 42.37 -1.00 -24.31
CA MET A 184 43.41 -0.24 -25.01
C MET A 184 44.44 -1.12 -25.69
#